data_AF-A0A7X3VKL1-F1
#
_entry.id   AF-A0A7X3VKL1-F1
#
_cell.length_a   1.000
_cell.length_b   1.000
_cell.length_c   1.000
_cell.angle_alpha   90.00
_cell.angle_beta   90.00
_cell.angle_gamma   90.00
#
_symmetry.space_group_name_H-M   'P 1'
#
loop_
_entity.id
_entity.type
_entity.pdbx_description
1 polymer ?
#
loop_
_entity_poly.entity_id
_entity_poly.type
_entity_poly.pdbx_seq_one_letter_code
_entity_poly.pdbx_strand_id
1 'polypeptide(L)' 'MTDLDIADCLNETCPWSGKPVQADSLTEYDGHVVGFCNPGCRDTFEAAVRHFKAAKAVRVDR' A
#
# COMPACT_ATOMS: atom_id res chain seq x y z
N MET A 1 -4.29 9.82 15.38
CA MET A 1 -4.06 8.80 14.34
C MET A 1 -5.11 9.07 13.31
N THR A 2 -4.73 9.61 12.16
CA THR A 2 -5.66 9.84 11.06
C THR A 2 -6.01 8.46 10.53
N ASP A 3 -7.24 8.01 10.75
CA ASP A 3 -7.72 6.77 10.17
C ASP A 3 -7.74 6.92 8.64
N LEU A 4 -7.25 5.92 7.92
CA LEU A 4 -7.25 5.93 6.46
C LEU A 4 -8.69 5.79 5.97
N ASP A 5 -9.11 6.65 5.03
CA ASP A 5 -10.43 6.57 4.40
C ASP A 5 -10.32 5.98 2.99
N ILE A 6 -11.27 5.12 2.64
CA ILE A 6 -11.41 4.56 1.29
C ILE A 6 -11.76 5.65 0.27
N ALA A 7 -12.39 6.76 0.70
CA ALA A 7 -12.68 7.91 -0.14
C ALA A 7 -11.42 8.64 -0.63
N ASP A 8 -10.33 8.57 0.13
CA ASP A 8 -9.03 9.16 -0.23
C ASP A 8 -8.15 8.21 -1.07
N CYS A 9 -8.64 7.00 -1.32
CA CYS A 9 -7.90 5.95 -2.00
C CYS A 9 -7.68 6.27 -3.48
N LEU A 10 -6.42 6.33 -3.89
CA LEU A 10 -6.00 6.64 -5.26
C LEU A 10 -6.47 5.61 -6.29
N ASN A 11 -6.78 4.37 -5.85
CA ASN A 11 -7.24 3.28 -6.71
C ASN A 11 -8.57 2.71 -6.24
N GLU A 12 -9.45 2.37 -7.20
CA GLU A 12 -10.75 1.74 -6.93
C GLU A 12 -10.68 0.21 -6.89
N THR A 13 -9.71 -0.38 -7.58
CA THR A 13 -9.54 -1.83 -7.70
C THR A 13 -8.15 -2.29 -7.24
N CYS A 14 -8.11 -3.50 -6.69
CA CYS A 14 -6.89 -4.14 -6.22
C CYS A 14 -5.99 -4.47 -7.41
N PRO A 15 -4.72 -4.02 -7.42
CA PRO A 15 -3.81 -4.21 -8.56
C PRO A 15 -3.46 -5.67 -8.84
N TRP A 16 -3.78 -6.61 -7.94
CA TRP A 16 -3.43 -8.03 -8.11
C TRP A 16 -4.56 -8.88 -8.66
N SER A 17 -5.81 -8.51 -8.36
CA SER A 17 -6.98 -9.33 -8.70
C SER A 17 -8.05 -8.60 -9.49
N GLY A 18 -7.99 -7.26 -9.56
CA GLY A 18 -9.04 -6.41 -10.15
C GLY A 18 -10.30 -6.29 -9.30
N LYS A 19 -10.37 -6.95 -8.13
CA LYS A 19 -11.51 -6.83 -7.20
C LYS A 19 -11.56 -5.44 -6.56
N PRO A 20 -12.74 -4.94 -6.15
CA PRO A 20 -12.86 -3.65 -5.46
C PRO A 20 -12.00 -3.58 -4.19
N VAL A 21 -11.49 -2.38 -3.91
CA VAL A 21 -10.80 -2.07 -2.65
C VAL A 21 -11.76 -2.20 -1.45
N GLN A 22 -11.21 -2.57 -0.30
CA GLN A 22 -11.92 -2.65 0.98
C GLN A 22 -11.33 -1.67 2.00
N ALA A 23 -12.19 -1.08 2.83
CA ALA A 23 -11.81 -0.05 3.80
C ALA A 23 -10.89 -0.56 4.92
N ASP A 24 -10.89 -1.87 5.20
CA ASP A 24 -9.99 -2.51 6.16
C ASP A 24 -8.59 -2.81 5.57
N SER A 25 -8.40 -2.51 4.29
CA SER A 25 -7.30 -2.97 3.46
C SER A 25 -6.56 -1.80 2.80
N LEU A 26 -6.43 -0.69 3.52
CA LEU A 26 -5.79 0.55 3.08
C LEU A 26 -4.39 0.72 3.70
N THR A 27 -3.50 1.38 2.98
CA THR A 27 -2.17 1.79 3.48
C THR A 27 -1.70 3.07 2.77
N GLU A 28 -0.66 3.71 3.28
CA GLU A 28 -0.04 4.87 2.62
C GLU A 28 1.14 4.45 1.74
N TYR A 29 1.17 4.96 0.52
CA TYR A 29 2.28 4.83 -0.40
C TYR A 29 2.57 6.16 -1.07
N ASP A 30 3.81 6.64 -0.92
CA ASP A 30 4.30 7.88 -1.52
C ASP A 30 3.43 9.12 -1.19
N GLY A 31 2.88 9.17 0.03
CA GLY A 31 2.00 10.27 0.47
C GLY A 31 0.55 10.16 0.01
N HIS A 32 0.18 9.05 -0.63
CA HIS A 32 -1.19 8.78 -1.08
C HIS A 32 -1.77 7.56 -0.36
N VAL A 33 -3.08 7.56 -0.13
CA VAL A 33 -3.79 6.37 0.31
C VAL A 33 -3.96 5.43 -0.87
N VAL A 34 -3.58 4.17 -0.70
CA VAL A 34 -3.79 3.09 -1.67
C VAL A 34 -4.49 1.92 -1.00
N GLY A 35 -5.23 1.16 -1.78
CA GLY A 35 -6.14 0.16 -1.24
C GLY A 35 -6.08 -1.19 -1.94
N PHE A 36 -6.51 -2.22 -1.22
CA PHE A 36 -6.48 -3.61 -1.67
C PHE A 36 -7.80 -4.31 -1.39
N CYS A 37 -8.02 -5.47 -2.02
CA CYS A 37 -9.26 -6.23 -1.86
C CYS A 37 -9.35 -7.02 -0.54
N ASN A 38 -8.25 -7.11 0.23
CA ASN A 38 -8.18 -7.73 1.55
C ASN A 38 -6.86 -7.35 2.26
N PRO A 39 -6.76 -7.56 3.59
CA PRO A 39 -5.57 -7.21 4.36
C PRO A 39 -4.32 -7.97 3.93
N GLY A 40 -4.45 -9.25 3.55
CA GLY A 40 -3.31 -10.03 3.06
C GLY A 40 -2.66 -9.41 1.82
N CYS A 41 -3.47 -8.76 0.98
CA CYS A 41 -2.96 -8.03 -0.17
C CYS A 41 -2.26 -6.73 0.22
N ARG A 42 -2.83 -5.98 1.15
CA ARG A 42 -2.14 -4.81 1.71
C ARG A 42 -0.79 -5.20 2.33
N ASP A 43 -0.77 -6.22 3.16
CA ASP A 43 0.42 -6.60 3.95
C ASP A 43 1.57 -7.09 3.06
N THR A 44 1.25 -7.84 2.00
CA THR A 44 2.25 -8.29 1.03
C THR A 44 2.82 -7.12 0.21
N PHE A 45 2.00 -6.12 -0.12
CA PHE A 45 2.48 -4.87 -0.73
C PHE A 45 3.42 -4.11 0.21
N GLU A 46 3.02 -3.90 1.46
CA GLU A 46 3.85 -3.18 2.43
C GLU A 46 5.18 -3.89 2.68
N ALA A 47 5.19 -5.22 2.74
CA ALA A 47 6.41 -5.99 2.88
C ALA A 47 7.37 -5.75 1.70
N ALA A 48 6.85 -5.74 0.47
CA ALA A 48 7.63 -5.42 -0.72
C ALA A 48 8.18 -3.98 -0.67
N VAL A 49 7.35 -3.00 -0.31
CA VAL A 49 7.76 -1.60 -0.15
C VAL A 49 8.87 -1.46 0.90
N ARG A 50 8.72 -2.10 2.07
CA ARG A 50 9.75 -2.11 3.12
C ARG A 50 11.06 -2.71 2.61
N HIS A 51 10.99 -3.84 1.89
CA HIS A 51 12.16 -4.50 1.32
C HIS A 51 12.92 -3.57 0.35
N PHE A 52 12.21 -2.94 -0.58
CA PHE A 52 12.83 -2.05 -1.56
C PHE A 52 13.35 -0.74 -0.94
N LYS A 53 12.63 -0.16 0.03
CA LYS A 53 13.11 1.01 0.79
C LYS A 53 14.42 0.71 1.51
N ALA A 54 14.50 -0.43 2.20
CA ALA A 54 15.73 -0.87 2.87
C ALA A 54 16.88 -1.06 1.87
N ALA A 55 16.63 -1.75 0.75
CA ALA A 55 17.64 -1.95 -0.30
C ALA A 55 18.09 -0.65 -0.95
N LYS A 56 17.20 0.36 -1.08
CA LYS A 56 17.54 1.68 -1.62
C LYS A 56 18.41 2.46 -0.64
N ALA A 57 18.10 2.46 0.66
CA ALA A 57 18.89 3.15 1.68
C ALA A 57 20.36 2.70 1.65
N VAL A 58 20.61 1.39 1.65
CA VAL A 58 21.97 0.82 1.58
C VAL A 58 22.73 1.24 0.32
N ARG A 59 22.03 1.47 -0.81
CA ARG A 59 22.67 1.87 -2.07
C ARG A 59 22.96 3.37 -2.18
N VAL A 60 22.19 4.20 -1.49
CA VAL A 60 22.37 5.67 -1.51
C VAL A 60 23.58 6.08 -0.66
N ASP A 61 23.93 5.29 0.35
CA ASP A 61 25.09 5.52 1.22
C ASP A 61 26.44 5.08 0.63
N ARG A 62 26.50 4.73 -0.67
CA ARG A 62 27.72 4.30 -1.39
C ARG A 62 28.03 5.25 -2.54
#